data_AF-A0AAD7DPN9-F1
#
_entry.id   AF-A0AAD7DPN9-F1
#
_cell.length_a   1.000
_cell.length_b   1.000
_cell.length_c   1.000
_cell.angle_alpha   90.00
_cell.angle_beta   90.00
_cell.angle_gamma   90.00
#
_symmetry.space_group_name_H-M   'P 1'
#
loop_
_entity.id
_entity.type
_entity.pdbx_description
1 polymer ?
#
loop_
_entity_poly.entity_id
_entity_poly.type
_entity_poly.pdbx_seq_one_letter_code
_entity_poly.pdbx_strand_id
1 'polypeptide(L)'
;MHATLRVLAARVHQPLINFPGKRSWPSTTPHAHPAAPPEFQQRYSGVAAVSSDVGKSTSKSVVSEFWEAPDRFWRPRIRELEESEIDAVLSGGASLQ
;
A
#
# COMPACT_ATOMS: atom_id res chain seq x y z
N MET A 1 7.39 -42.36 4.05
CA MET A 1 8.34 -41.60 3.21
C MET A 1 9.39 -41.01 4.12
N HIS A 2 10.67 -41.36 3.97
CA HIS A 2 11.72 -40.92 4.89
C HIS A 2 12.36 -39.64 4.32
N ALA A 3 12.11 -38.51 4.95
CA ALA A 3 12.76 -37.25 4.61
C ALA A 3 14.24 -37.34 5.03
N THR A 4 15.14 -37.34 4.05
CA THR A 4 16.59 -37.40 4.31
C THR A 4 17.11 -36.02 4.68
N LEU A 5 18.11 -35.95 5.56
CA LEU A 5 18.69 -34.69 6.07
C LEU A 5 19.20 -33.75 4.95
N ARG A 6 19.58 -34.31 3.80
CA ARG A 6 19.96 -33.53 2.60
C ARG A 6 18.80 -32.70 2.02
N VAL A 7 17.57 -33.22 2.07
CA VAL A 7 16.38 -32.51 1.57
C VAL A 7 15.99 -31.35 2.48
N LEU A 8 16.17 -31.52 3.80
CA LEU A 8 15.94 -30.46 4.77
C LEU A 8 17.00 -29.35 4.64
N ALA A 9 18.28 -29.71 4.49
CA ALA A 9 19.38 -28.75 4.36
C ALA A 9 19.30 -27.88 3.09
N ALA A 10 18.76 -28.41 1.99
CA ALA A 10 18.65 -27.68 0.72
C ALA A 10 17.75 -26.43 0.80
N ARG A 11 16.83 -26.38 1.78
CA ARG A 11 15.87 -25.29 1.94
C ARG A 11 16.19 -24.35 3.10
N VAL A 12 17.18 -24.66 3.94
CA VAL A 12 17.54 -23.81 5.10
C VAL A 12 18.01 -22.42 4.68
N HIS A 13 18.58 -22.28 3.49
CA HIS A 13 19.13 -21.02 3.00
C HIS A 13 18.33 -20.39 1.85
N GLN A 14 17.19 -20.97 1.46
CA GLN A 14 16.33 -20.39 0.44
C GLN A 14 15.14 -19.69 1.11
N PRO A 15 15.03 -18.35 1.00
CA PRO A 15 13.86 -17.65 1.52
C PRO A 15 12.61 -18.12 0.75
N LEU A 16 11.50 -18.35 1.48
CA LEU A 16 10.22 -18.73 0.89
C LEU A 16 9.52 -17.57 0.15
N ILE A 17 10.08 -16.37 0.25
CA ILE A 17 9.57 -15.16 -0.38
C ILE A 17 10.44 -14.87 -1.60
N ASN A 18 9.81 -14.87 -2.77
CA ASN A 18 10.44 -14.40 -4.00
C ASN A 18 10.20 -12.91 -4.13
N PHE A 19 11.26 -12.12 -4.23
CA PHE A 19 11.12 -10.72 -4.62
C PHE A 19 10.74 -10.69 -6.10
N PRO A 20 9.51 -10.27 -6.47
CA PRO A 20 9.24 -10.02 -7.87
C PRO A 20 10.26 -8.99 -8.35
N GLY A 21 10.96 -9.28 -9.44
CA GLY A 21 11.96 -8.39 -10.01
C GLY A 21 11.35 -7.04 -10.44
N LYS A 22 12.07 -6.30 -11.29
CA LYS A 22 11.57 -5.00 -11.80
C LYS A 22 10.19 -5.20 -12.43
N ARG A 23 9.15 -4.69 -11.78
CA ARG A 23 7.77 -4.73 -12.27
C ARG A 23 7.71 -3.95 -13.58
N SER A 24 7.48 -4.65 -14.69
CA SER A 24 7.16 -4.04 -15.98
C SER A 24 5.67 -3.73 -15.97
N TRP A 25 5.32 -2.45 -16.03
CA TRP A 25 3.94 -2.04 -16.18
C TRP A 25 3.54 -2.21 -17.65
N PRO A 26 2.40 -2.87 -17.95
CA PRO A 26 1.93 -2.99 -19.32
C PRO A 26 1.66 -1.58 -19.88
N SER A 27 2.33 -1.24 -20.99
CA SER A 27 2.15 0.02 -21.72
C SER A 27 0.89 0.00 -22.58
N THR A 28 -0.22 -0.48 -22.03
CA THR A 28 -1.52 -0.43 -22.72
C THR A 28 -2.09 0.98 -22.57
N THR A 29 -2.48 1.60 -23.68
CA THR A 29 -3.15 2.89 -23.67
C THR A 29 -4.46 2.79 -22.88
N PRO A 30 -4.71 3.67 -21.90
CA PRO A 30 -5.97 3.66 -21.18
C PRO A 30 -7.12 3.97 -22.15
N HIS A 31 -8.17 3.15 -22.09
CA HIS A 31 -9.38 3.32 -22.89
C HIS A 31 -10.60 3.56 -22.00
N ALA A 32 -11.56 4.35 -22.49
CA ALA A 32 -12.84 4.56 -21.82
C ALA A 32 -13.58 3.23 -21.67
N HIS A 33 -14.15 2.97 -20.49
CA HIS A 33 -14.96 1.78 -20.26
C HIS A 33 -16.27 1.87 -21.08
N PRO A 34 -16.69 0.81 -21.80
CA PRO A 34 -17.85 0.86 -22.70
C PRO A 34 -19.18 1.16 -21.97
N ALA A 35 -19.29 0.77 -20.70
CA ALA A 35 -20.47 1.06 -19.87
C ALA A 35 -20.36 2.38 -19.07
N ALA A 36 -19.38 3.23 -19.35
CA ALA A 36 -19.28 4.52 -18.69
C ALA A 36 -20.44 5.45 -19.12
N PRO A 37 -21.01 6.25 -18.20
CA PRO A 37 -21.98 7.28 -18.57
C PRO A 37 -21.41 8.24 -19.64
N PRO A 38 -22.25 8.80 -20.52
CA PRO A 38 -21.81 9.57 -21.69
C PRO A 38 -20.96 10.78 -21.32
N GLU A 39 -21.18 11.37 -20.14
CA GLU A 39 -20.39 12.50 -19.62
C GLU A 39 -18.92 12.17 -19.37
N PHE A 40 -18.60 10.89 -19.11
CA PHE A 40 -17.24 10.47 -18.79
C PHE A 40 -16.49 9.94 -20.00
N GLN A 41 -17.17 9.45 -21.04
CA GLN A 41 -16.52 8.89 -22.23
C GLN A 41 -15.61 9.90 -22.95
N GLN A 42 -16.03 11.17 -23.01
CA GLN A 42 -15.28 12.26 -23.67
C GLN A 42 -14.00 12.65 -22.92
N ARG A 43 -13.94 12.41 -21.59
CA ARG A 43 -12.75 12.73 -20.78
C ARG A 43 -11.59 11.77 -21.02
N TYR A 44 -11.90 10.56 -21.49
CA TYR A 44 -10.91 9.51 -21.69
C TYR A 44 -10.48 9.35 -23.17
N SER A 45 -11.15 10.02 -24.12
CA SER A 45 -10.81 9.93 -25.56
C SER A 45 -9.61 10.79 -25.99
N GLY A 46 -9.00 11.58 -25.10
CA GLY A 46 -7.92 12.53 -25.43
C GLY A 46 -6.65 12.47 -24.57
N VAL A 47 -6.55 11.59 -23.57
CA VAL A 47 -5.48 11.62 -22.55
C VAL A 47 -4.20 10.87 -22.94
N ALA A 48 -3.85 10.83 -24.23
CA ALA A 48 -2.46 10.53 -24.62
C ALA A 48 -1.53 11.75 -24.44
N ALA A 49 -2.07 12.95 -24.29
CA ALA A 49 -1.28 14.17 -24.10
C ALA A 49 -2.11 15.27 -23.43
N VAL A 50 -2.37 15.19 -22.13
CA VAL A 50 -2.57 16.41 -21.35
C VAL A 50 -2.14 16.18 -19.92
N SER A 51 -1.11 16.92 -19.57
CA SER A 51 -0.58 17.13 -18.23
C SER A 51 -1.70 17.39 -17.22
N SER A 52 -1.47 16.91 -16.00
CA SER A 52 -1.81 17.55 -14.72
C SER A 52 -2.68 18.83 -14.79
N ASP A 53 -3.98 18.69 -15.02
CA ASP A 53 -4.96 19.72 -14.71
C ASP A 53 -5.92 19.16 -13.66
N VAL A 54 -5.48 19.33 -12.40
CA VAL A 54 -6.25 19.09 -11.20
C VAL A 54 -7.37 20.12 -11.17
N GLY A 55 -8.53 19.73 -11.68
CA GLY A 55 -9.78 20.44 -11.50
C GLY A 55 -10.04 20.65 -10.00
N LYS A 56 -9.97 21.91 -9.59
CA LYS A 56 -10.25 22.41 -8.24
C LYS A 56 -11.67 22.04 -7.83
N SER A 57 -11.82 20.90 -7.16
CA SER A 57 -13.00 20.59 -6.36
C SER A 57 -12.63 20.73 -4.89
N THR A 58 -13.21 21.73 -4.25
CA THR A 58 -13.10 21.94 -2.81
C THR A 58 -13.77 20.77 -2.10
N SER A 59 -13.01 19.79 -1.62
CA SER A 59 -13.07 19.36 -0.22
C SER A 59 -12.06 18.25 0.09
N LYS A 60 -11.18 18.59 1.05
CA LYS A 60 -10.22 17.73 1.77
C LYS A 60 -8.98 17.33 0.96
N SER A 61 -7.91 18.07 1.25
CA SER A 61 -6.53 17.87 0.81
C SER A 61 -6.15 16.38 0.72
N VAL A 62 -6.16 15.86 -0.51
CA VAL A 62 -5.34 14.69 -0.85
C VAL A 62 -3.93 15.26 -0.99
N VAL A 63 -3.18 15.24 0.10
CA VAL A 63 -1.77 15.62 0.10
C VAL A 63 -0.99 14.68 -0.82
N SER A 64 -0.14 15.26 -1.66
CA SER A 64 0.62 14.53 -2.68
C SER A 64 1.75 13.72 -2.07
N GLU A 65 2.43 14.29 -1.09
CA GLU A 65 3.54 13.64 -0.40
C GLU A 65 3.18 13.30 1.04
N PHE A 66 3.70 12.17 1.50
CA PHE A 66 3.46 11.66 2.85
C PHE A 66 3.86 12.67 3.93
N TRP A 67 4.90 13.49 3.70
CA TRP A 67 5.44 14.51 4.63
C TRP A 67 4.61 15.80 4.66
N GLU A 68 3.64 15.95 3.77
CA GLU A 68 2.77 17.14 3.70
C GLU A 68 1.48 16.95 4.50
N ALA A 69 1.25 15.75 5.05
CA ALA A 69 0.02 15.44 5.78
C ALA A 69 -0.25 16.41 6.95
N PRO A 70 -1.48 16.52 7.42
CA PRO A 70 -1.75 17.30 8.62
C PRO A 70 -1.08 16.72 9.88
N ASP A 71 -0.58 17.60 10.77
CA ASP A 71 0.07 17.25 12.04
C ASP A 71 -0.68 16.22 12.90
N ARG A 72 -2.02 16.18 12.80
CA ARG A 72 -2.87 15.21 13.49
C ARG A 72 -2.51 13.75 13.19
N PHE A 73 -1.85 13.50 12.06
CA PHE A 73 -1.47 12.16 11.62
C PHE A 73 -0.10 11.72 12.14
N TRP A 74 0.76 12.67 12.55
CA TRP A 74 2.08 12.36 13.13
C TRP A 74 2.18 12.63 14.62
N ARG A 75 1.24 13.39 15.17
CA ARG A 75 1.13 13.64 16.61
C ARG A 75 -0.09 12.89 17.13
N PRO A 76 0.05 11.61 17.50
CA PRO A 76 -1.05 10.86 18.09
C PRO A 76 -1.54 11.60 19.33
N ARG A 77 -2.87 11.58 19.53
CA ARG A 77 -3.51 12.28 20.65
C ARG A 77 -3.08 11.71 22.00
N ILE A 78 -2.73 10.42 22.01
CA ILE A 78 -2.19 9.70 23.16
C ILE A 78 -0.69 9.56 22.88
N ARG A 79 0.13 10.30 23.64
CA ARG A 79 1.60 10.22 23.59
C ARG A 79 2.16 9.36 24.72
N GLU A 80 1.38 9.17 25.76
CA GLU A 80 1.75 8.43 26.96
C GLU A 80 0.93 7.14 26.92
N LEU A 81 1.61 6.04 26.62
CA LEU A 81 1.05 4.70 26.78
C LEU A 81 1.15 4.36 28.27
N GLU A 82 0.10 3.76 28.82
CA GLU A 82 0.16 3.22 30.18
C GLU A 82 1.15 2.04 30.22
N GLU A 83 1.79 1.80 31.36
CA GLU A 83 2.72 0.66 31.52
C GLU A 83 2.07 -0.69 31.16
N SER A 84 0.78 -0.85 31.47
CA SER A 84 -0.01 -2.03 31.10
C SER A 84 -0.16 -2.22 29.59
N GLU A 85 -0.31 -1.13 28.84
CA GLU A 85 -0.38 -1.15 27.38
C GLU A 85 0.98 -1.45 26.76
N ILE A 86 2.04 -0.88 27.33
CA ILE A 86 3.43 -1.16 26.93
C ILE A 86 3.74 -2.64 27.12
N ASP A 87 3.39 -3.21 28.28
CA ASP A 87 3.60 -4.62 28.59
C ASP A 87 2.76 -5.53 27.69
N ALA A 88 1.52 -5.15 27.36
CA ALA A 88 0.68 -5.90 26.42
C ALA A 88 1.30 -5.96 25.01
N VAL A 89 1.89 -4.85 24.55
CA VAL A 89 2.60 -4.79 23.26
C VAL A 89 3.89 -5.60 23.29
N LEU A 90 4.71 -5.44 24.33
CA LEU A 90 5.99 -6.14 24.47
C LEU A 90 5.83 -7.65 24.67
N SER A 91 4.80 -8.06 25.41
CA SER A 91 4.43 -9.47 25.57
C SER A 91 3.75 -10.05 24.32
N GLY A 92 3.44 -9.24 23.30
CA GLY A 92 2.73 -9.67 22.10
C GLY A 92 1.32 -10.19 22.37
N GLY A 93 0.68 -9.72 23.45
CA GLY A 93 -0.62 -10.22 23.91
C GLY A 93 -0.58 -11.61 24.57
N ALA A 94 0.61 -12.13 24.89
CA ALA A 94 0.77 -13.46 25.47
C ALA A 94 0.69 -13.51 27.00
N SER A 95 0.67 -12.37 27.70
CA SER A 95 0.71 -12.30 29.18
C SER A 95 -0.65 -12.43 29.88
N LEU A 96 -1.74 -12.63 29.15
CA LEU A 96 -3.07 -12.93 29.71
C LEU A 96 -3.43 -14.42 29.50
N GLN A 97 -2.72 -15.32 30.18
CA GLN A 97 -3.14 -16.71 30.40
C GLN A 97 -2.77 -17.18 31.80
#